data_AF-X1MNU1-F1
#
_entry.id   AF-X1MNU1-F1
#
_cell.length_a   1.000
_cell.length_b   1.000
_cell.length_c   1.000
_cell.angle_alpha   90.00
_cell.angle_beta   90.00
_cell.angle_gamma   90.00
#
_symmetry.space_group_name_H-M   'P 1'
#
loop_
_entity.id
_entity.type
_entity.pdbx_description
1 polymer ?
#
loop_
_entity_poly.entity_id
_entity_poly.type
_entity_poly.pdbx_seq_one_letter_code
_entity_poly.pdbx_strand_id
1 'polypeptide(L)'
;MDKKDCATLFTRLKRSMPAPTTELEYNSEFELLIAVMLSAQATDVSVNKATDVLYPKANTPESLVKLGVTGLTPYIKSIGLFNSKAKNIVATCRILLQEYNGQVPQTRESLESLPGVGRKTANVVLNTAFGQPTIAV
;
A
#
# COMPACT_ATOMS: atom_id res chain seq x y z
N MET A 1 -11.74 8.16 29.07
CA MET A 1 -12.58 7.39 28.15
C MET A 1 -12.59 5.95 28.64
N ASP A 2 -13.74 5.46 29.07
CA ASP A 2 -13.89 4.10 29.57
C ASP A 2 -14.29 3.12 28.45
N LYS A 3 -14.45 1.83 28.78
CA LYS A 3 -14.85 0.82 27.78
C LYS A 3 -16.25 1.09 27.19
N LYS A 4 -17.17 1.69 27.96
CA LYS A 4 -18.54 1.98 27.51
C LYS A 4 -18.54 3.14 26.53
N ASP A 5 -17.71 4.15 26.77
CA ASP A 5 -17.50 5.27 25.85
C ASP A 5 -16.97 4.76 24.49
N CYS A 6 -15.93 3.91 24.50
CA CYS A 6 -15.38 3.32 23.28
C CYS A 6 -16.42 2.49 22.50
N ALA A 7 -17.20 1.66 23.19
CA ALA A 7 -18.24 0.85 22.55
C ALA A 7 -19.34 1.72 21.91
N THR A 8 -19.71 2.81 22.59
CA THR A 8 -20.67 3.79 22.06
C THR A 8 -20.12 4.49 20.82
N LEU A 9 -18.84 4.88 20.83
CA LEU A 9 -18.16 5.46 19.68
C LEU A 9 -18.18 4.51 18.48
N PHE A 10 -17.72 3.27 18.64
CA PHE A 10 -17.70 2.29 17.54
C PHE A 10 -19.10 1.99 17.00
N THR A 11 -20.12 1.94 17.87
CA THR A 11 -21.53 1.77 17.44
C THR A 11 -21.98 2.93 16.55
N ARG A 12 -21.64 4.18 16.91
CA ARG A 12 -21.97 5.36 16.11
C ARG A 12 -21.21 5.38 14.79
N LEU A 13 -19.91 5.08 14.80
CA LEU A 13 -19.08 5.01 13.60
C LEU A 13 -19.59 3.94 12.62
N LYS A 14 -19.94 2.75 13.11
CA LYS A 14 -20.53 1.69 12.29
C LYS A 14 -21.85 2.11 11.64
N ARG A 15 -22.67 2.93 12.32
CA ARG A 15 -23.92 3.46 11.76
C ARG A 15 -23.67 4.54 10.71
N SER A 16 -22.72 5.45 10.94
CA SER A 16 -22.43 6.56 10.01
C SER A 16 -21.65 6.11 8.78
N MET A 17 -20.80 5.10 8.92
CA MET A 17 -19.94 4.57 7.86
C MET A 17 -20.00 3.04 7.90
N PRO A 18 -21.03 2.42 7.27
CA PRO A 18 -21.26 0.98 7.36
C PRO A 18 -20.19 0.10 6.71
N ALA A 19 -19.53 0.61 5.68
CA ALA A 19 -18.49 -0.09 4.92
C ALA A 19 -17.30 0.86 4.66
N PRO A 20 -16.52 1.20 5.70
CA PRO A 20 -15.34 2.04 5.53
C PRO A 20 -14.30 1.31 4.67
N THR A 21 -13.61 2.06 3.83
CA THR A 21 -12.47 1.57 3.05
C THR A 21 -11.41 2.67 2.92
N THR A 22 -10.27 2.34 2.33
CA THR A 22 -9.19 3.29 2.05
C THR A 22 -9.60 4.32 1.00
N GLU A 23 -9.02 5.52 1.05
CA GLU A 23 -9.16 6.54 0.00
C GLU A 23 -8.13 6.36 -1.14
N LEU A 24 -7.17 5.44 -0.97
CA LEU A 24 -6.22 5.09 -2.02
C LEU A 24 -6.93 4.35 -3.15
N GLU A 25 -6.68 4.77 -4.39
CA GLU A 25 -7.27 4.16 -5.58
C GLU A 25 -6.43 2.97 -6.06
N TYR A 26 -7.06 1.80 -6.22
CA TYR A 26 -6.40 0.57 -6.67
C TYR A 26 -7.42 -0.43 -7.26
N ASN A 27 -6.93 -1.33 -8.12
CA ASN A 27 -7.71 -2.40 -8.76
C ASN A 27 -7.14 -3.81 -8.51
N SER A 28 -6.02 -3.90 -7.79
CA SER A 28 -5.40 -5.18 -7.38
C SER A 28 -4.66 -5.04 -6.06
N GLU A 29 -4.36 -6.16 -5.41
CA GLU A 29 -3.59 -6.20 -4.16
C GLU A 29 -2.17 -5.65 -4.37
N PHE A 30 -1.61 -5.84 -5.56
CA PHE A 30 -0.33 -5.27 -5.94
C PHE A 30 -0.39 -3.75 -6.06
N GLU A 31 -1.40 -3.20 -6.75
CA GLU A 31 -1.62 -1.76 -6.82
C GLU A 31 -1.74 -1.17 -5.41
N LEU A 32 -2.56 -1.78 -4.54
CA LEU A 32 -2.69 -1.32 -3.16
C LEU A 32 -1.35 -1.33 -2.42
N LEU A 33 -0.56 -2.41 -2.51
CA LEU A 33 0.75 -2.48 -1.87
C LEU A 33 1.64 -1.30 -2.28
N ILE A 34 1.71 -1.01 -3.59
CA ILE A 34 2.50 0.12 -4.11
C ILE A 34 1.95 1.46 -3.62
N ALA A 35 0.63 1.66 -3.61
CA ALA A 35 0.01 2.88 -3.12
C ALA A 35 0.33 3.13 -1.63
N VAL A 36 0.24 2.10 -0.78
CA VAL A 36 0.57 2.22 0.65
C VAL A 36 2.08 2.44 0.87
N MET A 37 2.95 1.83 0.05
CA MET A 37 4.39 2.14 0.09
C MET A 37 4.68 3.60 -0.28
N LEU A 38 3.90 4.18 -1.19
CA LEU A 38 4.00 5.58 -1.59
C LEU A 38 3.40 6.56 -0.56
N SER A 39 2.44 6.13 0.25
CA SER A 39 1.72 7.00 1.20
C SER A 39 2.52 7.43 2.42
N ALA A 40 3.65 6.76 2.71
CA ALA A 40 4.52 7.14 3.83
C ALA A 40 4.97 8.62 3.72
N GLN A 41 4.51 9.48 4.64
CA GLN A 41 4.73 10.94 4.60
C GLN A 41 4.23 11.62 3.31
N ALA A 42 3.10 11.14 2.78
CA ALA A 42 2.39 11.73 1.66
C ALA A 42 0.89 11.75 1.95
N THR A 43 0.10 12.44 1.12
CA THR A 43 -1.36 12.46 1.22
C THR A 43 -1.94 11.48 0.20
N ASP A 44 -3.09 10.89 0.49
CA ASP A 44 -3.75 9.96 -0.43
C ASP A 44 -4.03 10.63 -1.79
N VAL A 45 -4.39 11.92 -1.78
CA VAL A 45 -4.54 12.74 -3.00
C VAL A 45 -3.27 12.80 -3.85
N SER A 46 -2.08 12.95 -3.25
CA SER A 46 -0.83 13.00 -4.03
C SER A 46 -0.40 11.63 -4.53
N VAL A 47 -0.73 10.56 -3.78
CA VAL A 47 -0.52 9.18 -4.20
C VAL A 47 -1.45 8.82 -5.37
N ASN A 48 -2.75 9.12 -5.28
CA ASN A 48 -3.72 8.84 -6.36
C ASN A 48 -3.31 9.57 -7.64
N LYS A 49 -2.90 10.85 -7.57
CA LYS A 49 -2.40 11.58 -8.74
C LYS A 49 -1.18 10.96 -9.40
N ALA A 50 -0.25 10.38 -8.62
CA ALA A 50 0.93 9.73 -9.17
C ALA A 50 0.58 8.35 -9.77
N THR A 51 -0.29 7.61 -9.11
CA THR A 51 -0.67 6.24 -9.48
C THR A 51 -1.62 6.21 -10.67
N ASP A 52 -2.50 7.20 -10.82
CA ASP A 52 -3.37 7.39 -12.00
C ASP A 52 -2.54 7.48 -13.31
N VAL A 53 -1.35 8.08 -13.25
CA VAL A 53 -0.43 8.16 -14.41
C VAL A 53 0.45 6.90 -14.52
N LEU A 54 0.85 6.32 -13.40
CA LEU A 54 1.77 5.17 -13.35
C LEU A 54 1.08 3.87 -13.78
N TYR A 55 -0.06 3.52 -13.19
CA TYR A 55 -0.68 2.20 -13.34
C TYR A 55 -1.10 1.85 -14.77
N PRO A 56 -1.59 2.80 -15.60
CA PRO A 56 -1.81 2.52 -17.03
C PRO A 56 -0.55 2.14 -17.81
N LYS A 57 0.65 2.40 -17.25
CA LYS A 57 1.95 2.10 -17.87
C LYS A 57 2.63 0.91 -17.20
N ALA A 58 2.51 0.78 -15.88
CA ALA A 58 3.14 -0.27 -15.10
C ALA A 58 2.38 -0.50 -13.77
N ASN A 59 1.60 -1.56 -13.71
CA ASN A 59 0.85 -1.99 -12.51
C ASN A 59 1.07 -3.46 -12.16
N THR A 60 2.22 -4.03 -12.55
CA THR A 60 2.63 -5.39 -12.19
C THR A 60 4.07 -5.41 -11.70
N PRO A 61 4.49 -6.41 -10.91
CA PRO A 61 5.88 -6.55 -10.50
C PRO A 61 6.84 -6.57 -11.70
N GLU A 62 6.50 -7.29 -12.77
CA GLU A 62 7.30 -7.40 -13.98
C GLU A 62 7.45 -6.05 -14.70
N SER A 63 6.35 -5.30 -14.84
CA SER A 63 6.37 -4.00 -15.51
C SER A 63 7.17 -2.98 -14.71
N LEU A 64 7.07 -2.96 -13.37
CA LEU A 64 7.86 -2.06 -12.52
C LEU A 64 9.34 -2.46 -12.45
N VAL A 65 9.68 -3.75 -12.47
CA VAL A 65 11.08 -4.20 -12.57
C VAL A 65 11.67 -3.79 -13.92
N LYS A 66 10.92 -3.97 -15.02
CA LYS A 66 11.34 -3.56 -16.37
C LYS A 66 11.52 -2.05 -16.47
N LEU A 67 10.62 -1.27 -15.85
CA LEU A 67 10.71 0.18 -15.79
C LEU A 67 11.93 0.64 -14.99
N GLY A 68 12.25 -0.07 -13.91
CA GLY A 68 13.39 0.18 -13.05
C GLY A 68 13.28 1.50 -12.26
N VAL A 69 14.28 1.78 -11.43
CA VAL A 69 14.28 2.96 -10.55
C VAL A 69 14.24 4.25 -11.36
N THR A 70 15.05 4.34 -12.42
CA THR A 70 15.13 5.52 -13.29
C THR A 70 13.83 5.77 -14.04
N GLY A 71 13.16 4.72 -14.53
CA GLY A 71 11.88 4.85 -15.23
C GLY A 71 10.70 5.14 -14.29
N LEU A 72 10.73 4.63 -13.05
CA LEU A 72 9.68 4.87 -12.05
C LEU A 72 9.73 6.29 -11.48
N THR A 73 10.94 6.83 -11.31
CA THR A 73 11.17 8.13 -10.66
C THR A 73 10.32 9.27 -11.23
N PRO A 74 10.20 9.48 -12.56
CA PRO A 74 9.36 10.53 -13.13
C PRO A 74 7.89 10.51 -12.71
N TYR A 75 7.33 9.32 -12.44
CA TYR A 75 5.92 9.15 -12.07
C TYR A 75 5.66 9.52 -10.61
N ILE A 76 6.64 9.31 -9.73
CA ILE A 76 6.47 9.49 -8.29
C ILE A 76 7.29 10.65 -7.70
N LYS A 77 7.98 11.43 -8.53
CA LYS A 77 8.86 12.55 -8.10
C LYS A 77 8.16 13.63 -7.30
N SER A 78 6.83 13.75 -7.42
CA SER A 78 5.99 14.67 -6.64
C SER A 78 5.77 14.20 -5.20
N ILE A 79 6.11 12.96 -4.88
CA ILE A 79 5.93 12.34 -3.58
C ILE A 79 7.21 12.49 -2.75
N GLY A 80 7.07 12.87 -1.48
CA GLY A 80 8.20 12.96 -0.56
C GLY A 80 8.95 11.62 -0.45
N LEU A 81 10.28 11.67 -0.32
CA LEU A 81 11.15 10.48 -0.23
C LEU A 81 11.13 9.58 -1.49
N PHE A 82 10.75 10.12 -2.66
CA PHE A 82 10.63 9.31 -3.89
C PHE A 82 11.87 8.51 -4.25
N ASN A 83 13.09 9.01 -3.95
CA ASN A 83 14.33 8.31 -4.26
C ASN A 83 14.46 6.97 -3.51
N SER A 84 14.14 6.94 -2.21
CA SER A 84 14.17 5.70 -1.43
C SER A 84 12.96 4.83 -1.76
N LYS A 85 11.78 5.43 -1.95
CA LYS A 85 10.57 4.72 -2.36
C LYS A 85 10.75 3.98 -3.69
N ALA A 86 11.33 4.62 -4.71
CA ALA A 86 11.58 3.99 -6.00
C ALA A 86 12.48 2.76 -5.87
N LYS A 87 13.56 2.86 -5.08
CA LYS A 87 14.47 1.73 -4.80
C LYS A 87 13.75 0.59 -4.10
N ASN A 88 12.97 0.92 -3.06
CA ASN A 88 12.22 -0.05 -2.27
C ASN A 88 11.14 -0.76 -3.09
N ILE A 89 10.39 -0.02 -3.92
CA ILE A 89 9.36 -0.57 -4.81
C ILE A 89 9.97 -1.55 -5.80
N VAL A 90 11.05 -1.17 -6.49
CA VAL A 90 11.69 -2.05 -7.48
C VAL A 90 12.31 -3.28 -6.80
N ALA A 91 12.92 -3.12 -5.62
CA ALA A 91 13.44 -4.26 -4.85
C ALA A 91 12.31 -5.19 -4.38
N THR A 92 11.20 -4.64 -3.89
CA THR A 92 10.00 -5.39 -3.52
C THR A 92 9.48 -6.20 -4.70
N CYS A 93 9.33 -5.58 -5.88
CA CYS A 93 8.87 -6.28 -7.08
C CYS A 93 9.78 -7.46 -7.45
N ARG A 94 11.11 -7.33 -7.31
CA ARG A 94 12.04 -8.45 -7.52
C ARG A 94 11.82 -9.59 -6.54
N ILE A 95 11.63 -9.27 -5.26
CA ILE A 95 11.35 -10.28 -4.22
C ILE A 95 10.03 -10.97 -4.50
N LEU A 96 8.97 -10.24 -4.85
CA LEU A 96 7.67 -10.82 -5.21
C LEU A 96 7.81 -11.82 -6.36
N LEU A 97 8.57 -11.49 -7.40
CA LEU A 97 8.80 -12.38 -8.53
C LEU A 97 9.63 -13.62 -8.17
N GLN A 98 10.63 -13.47 -7.30
CA GLN A 98 11.56 -14.55 -6.94
C GLN A 98 11.00 -15.51 -5.88
N GLU A 99 10.31 -14.98 -4.89
CA GLU A 99 9.92 -15.73 -3.68
C GLU A 99 8.41 -15.98 -3.58
N TYR A 100 7.58 -15.16 -4.26
CA TYR A 100 6.13 -15.15 -4.11
C TYR A 100 5.38 -15.27 -5.45
N ASN A 101 6.05 -15.73 -6.51
CA ASN A 101 5.45 -15.95 -7.84
C ASN A 101 4.72 -14.71 -8.41
N GLY A 102 5.22 -13.51 -8.08
CA GLY A 102 4.63 -12.23 -8.49
C GLY A 102 3.41 -11.79 -7.68
N GLN A 103 3.00 -12.53 -6.64
CA GLN A 103 1.81 -12.24 -5.84
C GLN A 103 2.16 -11.56 -4.51
N VAL A 104 1.25 -10.72 -4.01
CA VAL A 104 1.40 -10.09 -2.69
C VAL A 104 1.14 -11.13 -1.59
N PRO A 105 2.09 -11.38 -0.66
CA PRO A 105 1.91 -12.37 0.38
C PRO A 105 0.85 -11.93 1.41
N GLN A 106 0.13 -12.91 1.96
CA GLN A 106 -1.00 -12.68 2.87
C GLN A 106 -0.65 -12.90 4.36
N THR A 107 0.63 -12.86 4.70
CA THR A 107 1.12 -12.95 6.07
C THR A 107 1.92 -11.70 6.42
N ARG A 108 1.74 -11.21 7.64
CA ARG A 108 2.42 -10.00 8.12
C ARG A 108 3.93 -10.13 8.06
N GLU A 109 4.48 -11.28 8.45
CA GLU A 109 5.92 -11.54 8.50
C GLU A 109 6.55 -11.43 7.11
N SER A 110 5.92 -12.02 6.09
CA SER A 110 6.36 -11.90 4.68
C SER A 110 6.17 -10.51 4.10
N LEU A 111 5.16 -9.76 4.52
CA LEU A 111 5.02 -8.35 4.10
C LEU A 111 6.11 -7.49 4.75
N GLU A 112 6.37 -7.66 6.04
CA GLU A 112 7.41 -6.93 6.78
C GLU A 112 8.84 -7.25 6.28
N SER A 113 9.05 -8.39 5.60
CA SER A 113 10.34 -8.67 4.94
C SER A 113 10.56 -7.86 3.65
N LEU A 114 9.52 -7.23 3.10
CA LEU A 114 9.64 -6.40 1.90
C LEU A 114 10.27 -5.04 2.22
N PRO A 115 11.24 -4.56 1.42
CA PRO A 115 11.89 -3.27 1.65
C PRO A 115 10.89 -2.10 1.72
N GLY A 116 10.93 -1.34 2.82
CA GLY A 116 10.05 -0.19 3.02
C GLY A 116 8.64 -0.53 3.50
N VAL A 117 8.34 -1.80 3.77
CA VAL A 117 7.09 -2.25 4.37
C VAL A 117 7.31 -2.49 5.87
N GLY A 118 6.78 -1.61 6.70
CA GLY A 118 6.74 -1.81 8.15
C GLY A 118 5.43 -2.43 8.62
N ARG A 119 5.31 -2.70 9.92
CA ARG A 119 4.11 -3.28 10.54
C ARG A 119 2.81 -2.56 10.18
N LYS A 120 2.83 -1.23 10.16
CA LYS A 120 1.67 -0.42 9.78
C LYS A 120 1.23 -0.71 8.34
N THR A 121 2.16 -0.63 7.39
CA THR A 121 1.94 -0.92 5.97
C THR A 121 1.40 -2.34 5.79
N ALA A 122 2.03 -3.33 6.43
CA ALA A 122 1.58 -4.72 6.38
C ALA A 122 0.13 -4.87 6.89
N ASN A 123 -0.20 -4.28 8.04
CA ASN A 123 -1.55 -4.35 8.60
C ASN A 123 -2.60 -3.65 7.71
N VAL A 124 -2.25 -2.55 7.03
CA VAL A 124 -3.17 -1.88 6.08
C VAL A 124 -3.47 -2.80 4.90
N VAL A 125 -2.44 -3.41 4.29
CA VAL A 125 -2.61 -4.33 3.16
C VAL A 125 -3.43 -5.56 3.58
N LEU A 126 -3.10 -6.20 4.70
CA LEU A 126 -3.83 -7.36 5.21
C LEU A 126 -5.31 -7.07 5.48
N ASN A 127 -5.62 -5.89 6.05
CA ASN A 127 -7.00 -5.52 6.32
C ASN A 127 -7.77 -5.18 5.04
N THR A 128 -7.17 -4.38 4.16
CA THR A 128 -7.89 -3.74 3.06
C THR A 128 -7.98 -4.64 1.83
N ALA A 129 -6.89 -5.33 1.45
CA ALA A 129 -6.91 -6.27 0.33
C ALA A 129 -7.44 -7.65 0.71
N PHE A 130 -7.09 -8.14 1.91
CA PHE A 130 -7.37 -9.53 2.29
C PHE A 130 -8.43 -9.68 3.40
N GLY A 131 -9.04 -8.58 3.87
CA GLY A 131 -10.12 -8.61 4.85
C GLY A 131 -9.71 -9.11 6.25
N GLN A 132 -8.42 -9.18 6.55
CA GLN A 132 -7.95 -9.69 7.84
C GLN A 132 -8.24 -8.69 8.98
N PRO A 133 -8.57 -9.16 10.20
CA PRO A 133 -8.94 -8.30 11.32
C PRO A 133 -7.73 -7.65 12.00
N THR A 134 -6.93 -6.90 11.25
CA THR A 134 -5.76 -6.16 11.72
C THR A 134 -6.08 -4.68 11.95
N ILE A 135 -5.45 -4.06 12.96
CA ILE A 135 -5.54 -2.62 13.23
C ILE A 135 -4.16 -2.02 12.93
N ALA A 136 -4.10 -1.13 11.93
CA ALA A 136 -2.90 -0.38 11.60
C ALA A 136 -2.85 0.91 12.42
N VAL A 137 -1.71 1.17 13.08
CA VAL A 137 -1.43 2.39 13.86
C VAL A 137 -0.07 2.94 13.45
#